data_AF-A0A416WYQ4-F1
#
_entry.id   AF-A0A416WYQ4-F1
#
_cell.length_a   1.000
_cell.length_b   1.000
_cell.length_c   1.000
_cell.angle_alpha   90.00
_cell.angle_beta   90.00
_cell.angle_gamma   90.00
#
_symmetry.space_group_name_H-M   'P 1'
#
loop_
_entity.id
_entity.type
_entity.pdbx_description
1 polymer ?
#
loop_
_entity_poly.entity_id
_entity_poly.type
_entity_poly.pdbx_seq_one_letter_code
_entity_poly.pdbx_strand_id
1 'polypeptide(L)'
;MKKVLVVMAMVMGVGCMSAIAAETSVDSVACCQASQDEYKKIEVTEVPDVVKSAVEKAYAGQTIKEASVAEKDGAKTYKLVIATAEGTESTVTFNDKGEEVK
;
A
#
# COMPACT_ATOMS: atom_id res chain seq x y z
N MET A 1 29.48 -11.88 31.32
CA MET A 1 30.63 -11.39 30.53
C MET A 1 30.80 -12.24 29.27
N LYS A 2 30.52 -11.70 28.08
CA LYS A 2 31.27 -11.83 26.80
C LYS A 2 30.52 -10.96 25.79
N LYS A 3 30.91 -9.70 25.60
CA LYS A 3 31.85 -9.24 24.56
C LYS A 3 31.57 -9.86 23.18
N VAL A 4 30.68 -9.22 22.41
CA VAL A 4 30.72 -9.18 20.95
C VAL A 4 30.23 -7.79 20.51
N LEU A 5 31.04 -6.74 20.67
CA LEU A 5 31.67 -6.00 19.57
C LEU A 5 31.51 -6.60 18.16
N VAL A 6 30.56 -6.07 17.40
CA VAL A 6 30.64 -6.00 15.93
C VAL A 6 30.32 -4.56 15.56
N VAL A 7 31.40 -3.81 15.28
CA VAL A 7 31.33 -2.56 14.52
C VAL A 7 31.22 -2.97 13.06
N MET A 8 30.19 -2.52 12.36
CA MET A 8 30.15 -2.53 10.91
C MET A 8 29.97 -1.08 10.49
N ALA A 9 31.11 -0.47 10.17
CA ALA A 9 31.19 0.82 9.52
C ALA A 9 30.80 0.69 8.04
N MET A 10 30.43 1.83 7.45
CA MET A 10 30.06 2.08 6.04
C MET A 10 28.65 1.61 5.68
N VAL A 11 27.76 2.48 5.17
CA VAL A 11 27.89 3.22 3.91
C VAL A 11 27.01 4.49 4.00
N MET A 12 27.64 5.68 3.90
CA MET A 12 27.49 6.68 2.83
C MET A 12 26.07 7.14 2.50
N GLY A 13 25.86 8.47 2.52
CA GLY A 13 24.83 9.11 1.69
C GLY A 13 23.86 10.08 2.38
N VAL A 14 24.32 10.89 3.32
CA VAL A 14 23.60 12.15 3.64
C VAL A 14 23.90 13.13 2.51
N GLY A 15 22.85 13.58 1.82
CA GLY A 15 22.91 14.81 1.03
C GLY A 15 22.27 14.73 -0.34
N CYS A 16 20.96 14.91 -0.40
CA CYS A 16 20.33 15.61 -1.52
C CYS A 16 19.38 16.65 -0.93
N MET A 17 19.92 17.84 -0.67
CA MET A 17 19.08 19.04 -0.61
C MET A 17 18.80 19.46 -2.04
N SER A 18 17.53 19.62 -2.40
CA SER A 18 17.12 20.42 -3.55
C SER A 18 16.01 21.33 -3.08
N ALA A 19 16.20 22.62 -3.38
CA ALA A 19 15.46 23.75 -2.86
C ALA A 19 13.96 23.67 -3.20
N ILE A 20 13.11 23.96 -2.22
CA ILE A 20 11.70 24.28 -2.45
C ILE A 20 11.59 25.80 -2.26
N ALA A 21 11.57 26.49 -3.38
CA ALA A 21 11.19 27.89 -3.45
C ALA A 21 9.69 27.99 -3.73
N ALA A 22 9.10 29.10 -3.28
CA ALA A 22 7.74 29.57 -3.47
C ALA A 22 6.69 28.96 -2.54
N GLU A 23 6.51 29.65 -1.42
CA GLU A 23 5.20 29.94 -0.84
C GLU A 23 4.07 30.07 -1.89
N THR A 24 3.01 29.27 -1.78
CA THR A 24 1.61 29.73 -1.79
C THR A 24 0.66 28.55 -1.52
N SER A 25 -0.06 28.67 -0.40
CA SER A 25 -1.50 28.39 -0.30
C SER A 25 -2.00 26.94 -0.46
N VAL A 26 -2.32 26.34 0.68
CA VAL A 26 -3.50 25.49 0.96
C VAL A 26 -3.86 24.42 -0.08
N ASP A 27 -3.47 23.16 0.17
CA ASP A 27 -4.40 22.05 0.44
C ASP A 27 -3.61 20.73 0.59
N SER A 28 -3.61 20.22 1.83
CA SER A 28 -3.77 18.82 2.19
C SER A 28 -3.02 17.74 1.36
N VAL A 29 -1.95 17.22 1.95
CA VAL A 29 -1.56 15.79 1.87
C VAL A 29 -1.39 15.23 0.45
N ALA A 30 -0.52 15.85 -0.36
CA ALA A 30 0.13 15.11 -1.45
C ALA A 30 1.38 14.42 -0.89
N CYS A 31 1.17 13.44 0.00
CA CYS A 31 2.16 12.39 0.27
C CYS A 31 2.27 11.52 -0.98
N CYS A 32 2.77 12.08 -2.07
CA CYS A 32 3.23 11.32 -3.22
C CYS A 32 4.55 10.69 -2.82
N GLN A 33 4.49 9.70 -1.91
CA GLN A 33 5.48 8.64 -1.82
C GLN A 33 5.42 7.87 -3.13
N ALA A 34 6.08 8.44 -4.14
CA ALA A 34 6.56 7.76 -5.31
C ALA A 34 7.57 6.70 -4.83
N SER A 35 7.06 5.57 -4.37
CA SER A 35 7.83 4.38 -3.97
C SER A 35 6.93 3.12 -3.97
N GLN A 36 6.04 2.93 -4.97
CA GLN A 36 5.22 1.71 -5.14
C GLN A 36 4.86 1.46 -6.62
N ASP A 37 5.84 1.45 -7.54
CA ASP A 37 5.64 1.31 -9.00
C ASP A 37 5.01 -0.04 -9.47
N GLU A 38 4.44 -0.87 -8.57
CA GLU A 38 3.72 -2.09 -8.94
C GLU A 38 2.20 -1.97 -8.75
N TYR A 39 1.71 -1.25 -7.73
CA TYR A 39 0.27 -1.16 -7.43
C TYR A 39 -0.28 0.25 -7.71
N LYS A 40 -1.01 0.38 -8.82
CA LYS A 40 -1.74 1.60 -9.20
C LYS A 40 -3.01 1.72 -8.36
N LYS A 41 -3.14 2.81 -7.59
CA LYS A 41 -4.37 3.11 -6.85
C LYS A 41 -5.54 3.30 -7.82
N ILE A 42 -6.66 2.64 -7.52
CA ILE A 42 -7.92 2.67 -8.28
C ILE A 42 -9.07 2.99 -7.34
N GLU A 43 -10.23 3.35 -7.89
CA GLU A 43 -11.42 3.51 -7.07
C GLU A 43 -11.96 2.15 -6.63
N VAL A 44 -12.62 2.09 -5.47
CA VAL A 44 -13.28 0.86 -5.00
C VAL A 44 -14.34 0.41 -6.01
N THR A 45 -14.94 1.33 -6.76
CA THR A 45 -15.87 1.03 -7.85
C THR A 45 -15.21 0.25 -8.99
N GLU A 46 -13.93 0.49 -9.28
CA GLU A 46 -13.16 -0.20 -10.33
C GLU A 46 -12.71 -1.61 -9.92
N VAL A 47 -12.79 -1.95 -8.62
CA VAL A 47 -12.52 -3.32 -8.17
C VAL A 47 -13.61 -4.25 -8.71
N PRO A 48 -13.24 -5.39 -9.31
CA PRO A 48 -14.19 -6.40 -9.77
C PRO A 48 -15.14 -6.87 -8.66
N ASP A 49 -16.42 -7.07 -8.98
CA ASP A 49 -17.42 -7.60 -8.03
C ASP A 49 -17.01 -8.94 -7.41
N VAL A 50 -16.28 -9.77 -8.16
CA VAL A 50 -15.76 -11.05 -7.66
C VAL A 50 -14.76 -10.83 -6.51
N VAL A 51 -13.91 -9.81 -6.60
CA VAL A 51 -12.95 -9.45 -5.55
C VAL A 51 -13.68 -8.79 -4.37
N LYS A 52 -14.63 -7.88 -4.62
CA LYS A 52 -15.45 -7.26 -3.56
C LYS A 52 -16.20 -8.31 -2.76
N SER A 53 -16.89 -9.22 -3.46
CA SER A 53 -17.63 -10.32 -2.85
C SER A 53 -16.72 -11.24 -2.05
N ALA A 54 -15.49 -11.50 -2.53
CA ALA A 54 -14.52 -12.31 -1.82
C ALA A 54 -14.06 -11.62 -0.53
N VAL A 55 -13.76 -10.32 -0.60
CA VAL A 55 -13.41 -9.49 0.57
C VAL A 55 -14.56 -9.47 1.57
N GLU A 56 -15.79 -9.20 1.14
CA GLU A 56 -16.96 -9.15 2.03
C GLU A 56 -17.24 -10.50 2.71
N LYS A 57 -16.98 -11.62 2.02
CA LYS A 57 -17.11 -12.97 2.58
C LYS A 57 -15.98 -13.34 3.53
N ALA A 58 -14.73 -13.03 3.17
CA ALA A 58 -13.55 -13.35 3.97
C ALA A 58 -13.41 -12.42 5.19
N TYR A 59 -13.84 -11.17 5.04
CA TYR A 59 -13.64 -10.07 5.98
C TYR A 59 -14.96 -9.36 6.29
N ALA A 60 -15.98 -10.14 6.68
CA ALA A 60 -17.29 -9.63 7.04
C ALA A 60 -17.21 -8.56 8.14
N GLY A 61 -17.90 -7.44 7.94
CA GLY A 61 -17.90 -6.31 8.88
C GLY A 61 -16.69 -5.36 8.74
N GLN A 62 -15.83 -5.59 7.75
CA GLN A 62 -14.76 -4.65 7.38
C GLN A 62 -15.16 -3.79 6.18
N THR A 63 -14.60 -2.59 6.09
CA THR A 63 -14.89 -1.63 5.02
C THR A 63 -13.64 -1.41 4.17
N ILE A 64 -13.76 -1.47 2.84
CA ILE A 64 -12.65 -1.16 1.94
C ILE A 64 -12.38 0.35 1.98
N LYS A 65 -11.20 0.72 2.46
CA LYS A 65 -10.68 2.09 2.53
C LYS A 65 -10.01 2.50 1.23
N GLU A 66 -9.19 1.61 0.69
CA GLU A 66 -8.39 1.86 -0.50
C GLU A 66 -8.33 0.61 -1.36
N ALA A 67 -8.23 0.83 -2.67
CA ALA A 67 -8.04 -0.23 -3.64
C ALA A 67 -6.90 0.15 -4.59
N SER A 68 -6.09 -0.83 -4.95
CA SER A 68 -5.01 -0.69 -5.91
C SER A 68 -4.92 -1.94 -6.76
N VAL A 69 -4.55 -1.78 -8.03
CA VAL A 69 -4.32 -2.87 -8.97
C VAL A 69 -2.85 -2.94 -9.36
N ALA A 70 -2.30 -4.14 -9.39
CA ALA A 70 -0.99 -4.45 -9.93
C ALA A 70 -1.09 -5.52 -10.99
N GLU A 71 -0.03 -5.63 -11.78
CA GLU A 71 0.19 -6.79 -12.64
C GLU A 71 1.46 -7.50 -12.18
N LYS A 72 1.27 -8.70 -11.62
CA LYS A 72 2.36 -9.54 -11.11
C LYS A 72 2.41 -10.83 -11.92
N ASP A 73 3.58 -11.15 -12.47
CA ASP A 73 3.79 -12.34 -13.31
C ASP A 73 2.81 -12.43 -14.51
N GLY A 74 2.39 -11.27 -15.06
CA GLY A 74 1.42 -11.18 -16.15
C GLY A 74 -0.04 -11.42 -15.74
N ALA A 75 -0.32 -11.53 -14.45
CA ALA A 75 -1.66 -11.63 -13.88
C ALA A 75 -2.03 -10.38 -13.08
N LYS A 76 -3.27 -9.91 -13.21
CA LYS A 76 -3.76 -8.77 -12.45
C LYS A 76 -4.09 -9.18 -11.01
N THR A 77 -3.58 -8.41 -10.06
CA THR A 77 -3.85 -8.53 -8.63
C THR A 77 -4.39 -7.22 -8.09
N TYR A 78 -5.30 -7.31 -7.13
CA TYR A 78 -6.01 -6.21 -6.50
C TYR A 78 -5.64 -6.20 -5.03
N LYS A 79 -4.87 -5.20 -4.61
CA LYS A 79 -4.54 -4.94 -3.22
C LYS A 79 -5.58 -4.00 -2.63
N LEU A 80 -6.31 -4.47 -1.63
CA LEU A 80 -7.31 -3.71 -0.92
C LEU A 80 -6.85 -3.46 0.51
N VAL A 81 -7.05 -2.25 0.99
CA VAL A 81 -6.89 -1.89 2.39
C VAL A 81 -8.29 -1.90 2.99
N ILE A 82 -8.53 -2.82 3.91
CA ILE A 82 -9.78 -2.93 4.66
C ILE A 82 -9.58 -2.45 6.08
N ALA A 83 -10.61 -1.86 6.66
CA ALA A 83 -10.61 -1.42 8.05
C ALA A 83 -11.77 -2.05 8.83
N THR A 84 -11.48 -2.55 10.02
CA THR A 84 -12.52 -2.98 10.97
C THR A 84 -13.25 -1.76 11.55
N ALA A 85 -14.43 -1.98 12.15
CA ALA A 85 -15.14 -0.93 12.88
C ALA A 85 -14.33 -0.33 14.04
N GLU A 86 -13.33 -1.06 14.55
CA GLU A 86 -12.41 -0.61 15.59
C GLU A 86 -11.27 0.27 15.03
N GLY A 87 -11.21 0.47 13.71
CA GLY A 87 -10.17 1.24 13.04
C GLY A 87 -8.87 0.47 12.79
N THR A 88 -8.89 -0.86 12.93
CA THR A 88 -7.73 -1.70 12.58
C THR A 88 -7.68 -1.88 11.07
N GLU A 89 -6.61 -1.42 10.45
CA GLU A 89 -6.39 -1.54 9.01
C GLU A 89 -5.63 -2.83 8.67
N SER A 90 -6.10 -3.55 7.65
CA SER A 90 -5.49 -4.76 7.12
C SER A 90 -5.35 -4.63 5.60
N THR A 91 -4.23 -5.10 5.08
CA THR A 91 -3.98 -5.13 3.64
C THR A 91 -4.16 -6.55 3.15
N VAL A 92 -5.02 -6.72 2.15
CA VAL A 92 -5.39 -8.01 1.56
C VAL A 92 -5.19 -7.91 0.06
N THR A 93 -4.65 -8.95 -0.57
CA THR A 93 -4.43 -8.95 -2.02
C THR A 93 -5.21 -10.09 -2.64
N PHE A 94 -5.93 -9.80 -3.71
CA PHE A 94 -6.78 -10.75 -4.41
C PHE A 94 -6.37 -10.82 -5.88
N ASN A 95 -6.56 -11.95 -6.54
CA ASN A 95 -6.43 -12.02 -7.99
C ASN A 95 -7.76 -11.64 -8.69
N ASP A 96 -7.75 -11.55 -10.02
CA ASP A 96 -8.95 -11.30 -10.83
C ASP A 96 -10.08 -12.32 -10.61
N LYS A 97 -9.78 -13.49 -10.04
CA LYS A 97 -10.77 -14.54 -9.72
C LYS A 97 -11.36 -14.40 -8.31
N GLY A 98 -10.94 -13.39 -7.55
CA GLY A 98 -11.36 -13.22 -6.14
C GLY A 98 -10.73 -14.23 -5.18
N GLU A 99 -9.61 -14.85 -5.55
CA GLU A 99 -8.82 -15.65 -4.61
C GLU A 99 -7.78 -14.77 -3.93
N GLU A 100 -7.68 -14.87 -2.60
CA GLU A 100 -6.66 -14.16 -1.85
C GLU A 100 -5.27 -14.73 -2.19
N VAL A 101 -4.38 -13.84 -2.62
CA VAL A 101 -2.98 -14.13 -2.91
C VAL A 101 -2.11 -13.36 -1.92
N LYS A 102 -1.15 -14.02 -1.28
CA LYS A 102 -0.33 -13.44 -0.21
C LYS A 102 1.14 -13.38 -0.61
#